data_AF-A0A6G3R6U6-F1
#
_entry.id   AF-A0A6G3R6U6-F1
#
_cell.length_a   1.000
_cell.length_b   1.000
_cell.length_c   1.000
_cell.angle_alpha   90.00
_cell.angle_beta   90.00
_cell.angle_gamma   90.00
#
_symmetry.space_group_name_H-M   'P 1'
#
loop_
_entity.id
_entity.type
_entity.pdbx_description
1 polymer ?
#
loop_
_entity_poly.entity_id
_entity_poly.type
_entity_poly.pdbx_seq_one_letter_code
_entity_poly.pdbx_strand_id
1 'polypeptide(L)'
;MGALASAGLLVPLLGAAPSPGAPRQAAADRLQEAFAAAADEYHVPQSVLLGVSYLQSRWDAHGGAASVTGGYGPMHLTDARTALASAPHHSEGTEDPRGDTSRPAPPPAAEIPEESELPARLKTLPRAAELSGRSADELRTDPA
;
A
#
# COMPACT_ATOMS: atom_id res chain seq x y z
N MET A 1 -30.75 58.21 -28.86
CA MET A 1 -29.32 58.18 -28.55
C MET A 1 -29.17 57.83 -27.07
N GLY A 2 -28.76 56.66 -26.61
CA GLY A 2 -28.32 55.40 -27.20
C GLY A 2 -28.41 54.33 -26.09
N ALA A 3 -28.70 53.09 -26.45
CA ALA A 3 -28.75 51.95 -25.54
C ALA A 3 -27.32 51.44 -25.27
N LEU A 4 -27.00 51.13 -24.00
CA LEU A 4 -25.81 50.33 -23.67
C LEU A 4 -26.30 48.99 -23.13
N ALA A 5 -26.29 47.99 -24.02
CA ALA A 5 -26.52 46.60 -23.70
C ALA A 5 -25.22 46.01 -23.13
N SER A 6 -25.24 45.62 -21.85
CA SER A 6 -24.14 44.86 -21.24
C SER A 6 -24.29 43.39 -21.63
N ALA A 7 -23.45 42.92 -22.54
CA ALA A 7 -23.35 41.52 -22.90
C ALA A 7 -22.78 40.72 -21.70
N GLY A 8 -23.62 39.93 -21.06
CA GLY A 8 -23.21 38.97 -20.04
C GLY A 8 -22.35 37.88 -20.69
N LEU A 9 -21.10 37.79 -20.25
CA LEU A 9 -20.15 36.78 -20.68
C LEU A 9 -20.68 35.39 -20.32
N LEU A 10 -21.02 34.58 -21.31
CA LEU A 10 -21.27 33.14 -21.14
C LEU A 10 -19.95 32.48 -20.78
N VAL A 11 -19.81 32.06 -19.52
CA VAL A 11 -18.74 31.15 -19.08
C VAL A 11 -18.92 29.84 -19.85
N PRO A 12 -17.96 29.39 -20.68
CA PRO A 12 -18.06 28.07 -21.26
C PRO A 12 -17.91 27.07 -20.12
N LEU A 13 -18.90 26.18 -19.97
CA LEU A 13 -18.76 24.96 -19.19
C LEU A 13 -17.54 24.21 -19.74
N LEU A 14 -16.40 24.40 -19.08
CA LEU A 14 -15.20 23.63 -19.34
C LEU A 14 -15.56 22.16 -19.09
N GLY A 15 -15.41 21.34 -20.14
CA GLY A 15 -15.77 19.93 -20.12
C GLY A 15 -15.16 19.23 -18.90
N ALA A 16 -16.01 18.57 -18.13
CA ALA A 16 -15.58 17.51 -17.23
C ALA A 16 -15.01 16.39 -18.09
N ALA A 17 -13.70 16.46 -18.37
CA ALA A 17 -12.96 15.30 -18.85
C ALA A 17 -13.19 14.18 -17.81
N PRO A 18 -13.51 12.93 -18.23
CA PRO A 18 -13.58 11.82 -17.30
C PRO A 18 -12.25 11.75 -16.55
N SER A 19 -12.29 11.98 -15.24
CA SER A 19 -11.11 11.84 -14.40
C SER A 19 -10.60 10.41 -14.52
N PRO A 20 -9.28 10.16 -14.57
CA PRO A 20 -8.69 8.83 -14.56
C PRO A 20 -8.84 8.12 -13.18
N GLY A 21 -10.00 8.27 -12.54
CA GLY A 21 -10.34 7.72 -11.22
C GLY A 21 -10.94 6.32 -11.26
N ALA A 22 -11.34 5.80 -12.43
CA ALA A 22 -11.96 4.48 -12.57
C ALA A 22 -11.20 3.32 -11.90
N PRO A 23 -9.86 3.16 -12.07
CA PRO A 23 -9.14 2.05 -11.42
C PRO A 23 -9.05 2.21 -9.89
N ARG A 24 -8.97 3.45 -9.38
CA ARG A 24 -8.92 3.71 -7.93
C ARG A 24 -10.30 3.51 -7.27
N GLN A 25 -11.36 3.92 -7.96
CA GLN A 25 -12.72 3.72 -7.48
C GLN A 25 -13.06 2.22 -7.42
N ALA A 26 -12.76 1.48 -8.49
CA ALA A 26 -12.97 0.03 -8.53
C ALA A 26 -12.16 -0.73 -7.47
N ALA A 27 -10.95 -0.27 -7.12
CA ALA A 27 -10.17 -0.83 -6.02
C ALA A 27 -10.82 -0.54 -4.65
N ALA A 28 -11.32 0.67 -4.44
CA ALA A 28 -12.01 1.05 -3.20
C ALA A 28 -13.34 0.29 -3.01
N ASP A 29 -14.05 0.02 -4.10
CA ASP A 29 -15.30 -0.76 -4.06
C ASP A 29 -15.00 -2.24 -3.72
N ARG A 30 -14.01 -2.84 -4.39
CA ARG A 30 -13.57 -4.22 -4.06
C ARG A 30 -13.09 -4.38 -2.63
N LEU A 31 -12.35 -3.40 -2.10
CA LEU A 31 -11.91 -3.43 -0.71
C LEU A 31 -13.10 -3.37 0.28
N GLN A 32 -14.10 -2.54 -0.02
CA GLN A 32 -15.32 -2.47 0.80
C GLN A 32 -16.11 -3.79 0.76
N GLU A 33 -16.23 -4.41 -0.42
CA GLU A 33 -16.85 -5.73 -0.59
C GLU A 33 -16.10 -6.82 0.18
N ALA A 34 -14.76 -6.85 0.12
CA ALA A 34 -13.94 -7.79 0.88
C ALA A 34 -14.15 -7.62 2.40
N PHE A 35 -14.19 -6.38 2.89
CA PHE A 35 -14.49 -6.13 4.31
C PHE A 35 -15.94 -6.40 4.69
N ALA A 36 -16.91 -6.29 3.77
CA ALA A 36 -18.29 -6.72 4.02
C ALA A 36 -18.35 -8.24 4.21
N ALA A 37 -17.72 -9.00 3.31
CA ALA A 37 -17.62 -10.46 3.43
C ALA A 37 -16.91 -10.89 4.71
N ALA A 38 -15.80 -10.21 5.08
CA ALA A 38 -15.11 -10.47 6.33
C ALA A 38 -15.96 -10.10 7.57
N ALA A 39 -16.78 -9.04 7.49
CA ALA A 39 -17.68 -8.67 8.57
C ALA A 39 -18.75 -9.75 8.82
N ASP A 40 -19.30 -10.32 7.76
CA ASP A 40 -20.30 -11.40 7.82
C ASP A 40 -19.69 -12.70 8.39
N GLU A 41 -18.47 -13.06 7.95
CA GLU A 41 -17.79 -14.29 8.41
C GLU A 41 -17.31 -14.18 9.87
N TYR A 42 -16.59 -13.10 10.19
CA TYR A 42 -15.91 -12.95 11.47
C TYR A 42 -16.72 -12.17 12.50
N HIS A 43 -17.93 -11.73 12.15
CA HIS A 43 -18.86 -10.99 13.02
C HIS A 43 -18.24 -9.72 13.62
N VAL A 44 -17.31 -9.09 12.89
CA VAL A 44 -16.71 -7.80 13.24
C VAL A 44 -17.38 -6.71 12.40
N PRO A 45 -17.86 -5.60 12.97
CA PRO A 45 -18.51 -4.55 12.17
C PRO A 45 -17.60 -4.06 11.03
N GLN A 46 -18.14 -4.00 9.80
CA GLN A 46 -17.39 -3.57 8.61
C GLN A 46 -16.69 -2.21 8.82
N SER A 47 -17.34 -1.28 9.52
CA SER A 47 -16.78 0.04 9.85
C SER A 47 -15.52 -0.04 10.71
N VAL A 48 -15.41 -1.03 11.60
CA VAL A 48 -14.21 -1.28 12.42
C VAL A 48 -13.08 -1.79 11.54
N LEU A 49 -13.36 -2.75 10.66
CA LEU A 49 -12.36 -3.30 9.73
C LEU A 49 -11.82 -2.21 8.80
N LEU A 50 -12.71 -1.43 8.17
CA LEU A 50 -12.36 -0.29 7.34
C LEU A 50 -11.55 0.75 8.11
N GLY A 51 -11.96 1.07 9.35
CA GLY A 51 -11.27 2.05 10.20
C GLY A 51 -9.86 1.62 10.57
N VAL A 52 -9.66 0.36 10.97
CA VAL A 52 -8.32 -0.18 11.28
C VAL A 52 -7.46 -0.21 10.02
N SER A 53 -7.98 -0.68 8.90
CA SER A 53 -7.27 -0.69 7.62
C SER A 53 -6.83 0.72 7.20
N TYR A 54 -7.67 1.73 7.41
CA TYR A 54 -7.32 3.12 7.14
C TYR A 54 -6.17 3.62 8.03
N LEU A 55 -6.17 3.26 9.32
CA LEU A 55 -5.08 3.62 10.23
C LEU A 55 -3.76 2.94 9.86
N GLN A 56 -3.81 1.74 9.31
CA GLN A 56 -2.64 0.95 8.95
C GLN A 56 -1.95 1.48 7.68
N SER A 57 -2.71 1.72 6.60
CA SER A 57 -2.09 2.10 5.32
C SER A 57 -2.81 3.22 4.57
N ARG A 58 -3.85 3.81 5.15
CA ARG A 58 -4.78 4.72 4.43
C ARG A 58 -5.42 4.06 3.20
N TRP A 59 -5.62 2.75 3.27
CA TRP A 59 -6.07 1.90 2.15
C TRP A 59 -5.12 1.92 0.94
N ASP A 60 -3.86 2.26 1.14
CA ASP A 60 -2.84 2.10 0.10
C ASP A 60 -2.35 0.65 0.09
N ALA A 61 -2.40 0.00 -1.07
CA ALA A 61 -1.85 -1.33 -1.29
C ALA A 61 -0.38 -1.29 -1.76
N HIS A 62 0.17 -0.09 -1.96
CA HIS A 62 1.54 0.19 -2.40
C HIS A 62 1.98 -0.59 -3.65
N GLY A 63 1.03 -0.91 -4.54
CA GLY A 63 1.30 -1.70 -5.75
C GLY A 63 1.91 -3.07 -5.48
N GLY A 64 1.68 -3.63 -4.29
CA GLY A 64 2.27 -4.87 -3.82
C GLY A 64 3.72 -4.77 -3.33
N ALA A 65 4.31 -3.57 -3.36
CA ALA A 65 5.61 -3.34 -2.75
C ALA A 65 5.50 -3.27 -1.22
N ALA A 66 6.57 -3.66 -0.55
CA ALA A 66 6.66 -3.55 0.91
C ALA A 66 6.80 -2.08 1.34
N SER A 67 6.19 -1.71 2.46
CA SER A 67 6.55 -0.50 3.19
C SER A 67 7.97 -0.59 3.76
N VAL A 68 8.52 0.54 4.23
CA VAL A 68 9.82 0.59 4.92
C VAL A 68 9.91 -0.30 6.17
N THR A 69 8.77 -0.72 6.73
CA THR A 69 8.67 -1.65 7.86
C THR A 69 8.31 -3.08 7.45
N GLY A 70 8.32 -3.40 6.16
CA GLY A 70 8.03 -4.73 5.64
C GLY A 70 6.54 -5.11 5.62
N GLY A 71 5.64 -4.14 5.76
CA GLY A 71 4.18 -4.33 5.69
C GLY A 71 3.64 -4.21 4.26
N TYR A 72 2.63 -5.02 3.92
CA TYR A 72 1.99 -5.11 2.61
C TYR A 72 0.48 -4.88 2.69
N GLY A 73 -0.07 -4.31 1.62
CA GLY A 73 -1.52 -4.19 1.41
C GLY A 73 -2.26 -3.27 2.40
N PRO A 74 -3.60 -3.18 2.26
CA PRO A 74 -4.46 -2.34 3.10
C PRO A 74 -4.43 -2.66 4.60
N MET A 75 -3.98 -3.85 4.98
CA MET A 75 -3.91 -4.30 6.37
C MET A 75 -2.49 -4.20 6.97
N HIS A 76 -1.51 -3.77 6.18
CA HIS A 76 -0.09 -3.70 6.57
C HIS A 76 0.42 -5.02 7.15
N LEU A 77 0.10 -6.13 6.47
CA LEU A 77 0.55 -7.46 6.87
C LEU A 77 2.06 -7.57 6.68
N THR A 78 2.81 -7.93 7.71
CA THR A 78 4.27 -7.89 7.72
C THR A 78 4.91 -9.19 7.27
N ASP A 79 5.89 -9.08 6.38
CA ASP A 79 6.80 -10.14 5.97
C ASP A 79 8.19 -9.53 5.82
N ALA A 80 8.87 -9.37 6.96
CA ALA A 80 10.16 -8.68 7.00
C ALA A 80 11.24 -9.45 6.24
N ARG A 81 11.20 -10.79 6.22
CA ARG A 81 12.19 -11.59 5.50
C ARG A 81 12.11 -11.34 4.00
N THR A 82 10.90 -11.38 3.43
CA THR A 82 10.69 -11.12 2.01
C THR A 82 11.02 -9.66 1.66
N ALA A 83 10.65 -8.71 2.52
CA ALA A 83 10.98 -7.30 2.32
C ALA A 83 12.50 -7.04 2.34
N LEU A 84 13.25 -7.68 3.24
CA LEU A 84 14.70 -7.59 3.29
C LEU A 84 15.37 -8.26 2.09
N ALA A 85 14.83 -9.39 1.61
CA ALA A 85 15.32 -10.07 0.41
C ALA A 85 15.12 -9.25 -0.87
N SER A 86 14.14 -8.36 -0.85
CA SER A 86 13.82 -7.44 -1.95
C SER A 86 14.35 -6.03 -1.71
N ALA A 87 15.25 -5.85 -0.73
CA ALA A 87 15.73 -4.53 -0.32
C ALA A 87 16.47 -3.80 -1.46
N PRO A 88 16.43 -2.45 -1.49
CA PRO A 88 16.96 -1.67 -2.61
C PRO A 88 18.48 -1.83 -2.78
N HIS A 89 18.98 -1.48 -3.97
CA HIS A 89 20.40 -1.50 -4.38
C HIS A 89 21.42 -0.91 -3.39
N HIS A 90 20.98 -0.12 -2.42
CA HIS A 90 21.81 0.46 -1.38
C HIS A 90 22.32 -0.54 -0.31
N SER A 91 21.87 -1.79 -0.32
CA SER A 91 22.35 -2.83 0.62
C SER A 91 23.57 -3.63 0.13
N GLU A 92 24.02 -3.41 -1.10
CA GLU A 92 25.11 -4.17 -1.74
C GLU A 92 26.52 -3.75 -1.26
N GLY A 93 26.63 -2.67 -0.48
CA GLY A 93 27.92 -2.16 0.04
C GLY A 93 28.79 -1.51 -1.05
N THR A 94 28.20 -1.16 -2.19
CA THR A 94 28.88 -0.51 -3.32
C THR A 94 28.83 1.02 -3.25
N GLU A 95 27.97 1.58 -2.40
CA GLU A 95 27.78 3.03 -2.23
C GLU A 95 27.42 3.40 -0.78
N ASP A 96 27.59 4.67 -0.40
CA ASP A 96 27.08 5.19 0.87
C ASP A 96 25.56 5.42 0.73
N PRO A 97 24.70 4.77 1.52
CA PRO A 97 23.24 4.93 1.44
C PRO A 97 22.74 6.35 1.75
N ARG A 98 23.61 7.25 2.22
CA ARG A 98 23.33 8.68 2.39
C ARG A 98 23.64 9.51 1.14
N GLY A 99 24.20 8.91 0.09
CA GLY A 99 24.59 9.56 -1.15
C GLY A 99 25.93 10.31 -1.09
N ASP A 100 26.77 10.04 -0.09
CA ASP A 100 28.09 10.68 0.06
C ASP A 100 29.19 9.86 -0.62
N THR A 101 29.62 10.30 -1.80
CA THR A 101 30.66 9.61 -2.59
C THR A 101 32.08 9.86 -2.09
N SER A 102 32.28 10.79 -1.15
CA SER A 102 33.60 11.06 -0.56
C SER A 102 33.98 10.06 0.53
N ARG A 103 32.98 9.36 1.08
CA ARG A 103 33.16 8.37 2.14
C ARG A 103 33.37 6.97 1.55
N PRO A 104 34.23 6.14 2.15
CA PRO A 104 34.30 4.72 1.81
C PRO A 104 32.92 4.07 1.98
N ALA A 105 32.56 3.20 1.04
CA ALA A 105 31.32 2.43 1.14
C ALA A 105 31.34 1.55 2.41
N PRO A 106 30.21 1.45 3.13
CA PRO A 106 30.11 0.56 4.27
C PRO A 106 30.26 -0.90 3.82
N PRO A 107 30.71 -1.81 4.71
CA PRO A 107 30.73 -3.24 4.39
C PRO A 107 29.31 -3.71 4.00
N PRO A 108 29.21 -4.76 3.15
CA PRO A 108 27.91 -5.29 2.73
C PRO A 108 27.03 -5.61 3.93
N ALA A 109 25.73 -5.36 3.78
CA ALA A 109 24.76 -5.48 4.86
C ALA A 109 24.68 -6.92 5.42
N ALA A 110 24.24 -7.01 6.69
CA ALA A 110 24.06 -8.25 7.42
C ALA A 110 23.19 -9.27 6.66
N GLU A 111 23.49 -10.56 6.86
CA GLU A 111 22.71 -11.66 6.30
C GLU A 111 21.22 -11.53 6.63
N ILE A 112 20.36 -11.91 5.67
CA ILE A 112 18.91 -11.90 5.88
C ILE A 112 18.59 -12.94 6.96
N PRO A 113 17.93 -12.56 8.08
CA PRO A 113 17.60 -13.49 9.14
C PRO A 113 16.74 -14.65 8.65
N GLU A 114 16.88 -15.79 9.31
CA GLU A 114 15.95 -16.90 9.14
C GLU A 114 14.56 -16.54 9.72
N GLU A 115 13.52 -17.16 9.19
CA GLU A 115 12.13 -16.88 9.61
C GLU A 115 11.91 -17.14 11.11
N SER A 116 12.62 -18.11 11.68
CA SER A 116 12.59 -18.45 13.11
C SER A 116 13.19 -17.37 14.00
N GLU A 117 14.09 -16.53 13.48
CA GLU A 117 14.79 -15.49 14.23
C GLU A 117 13.97 -14.18 14.31
N LEU A 118 13.01 -14.01 13.39
CA LEU A 118 12.18 -12.83 13.35
C LEU A 118 11.10 -12.84 14.47
N PRO A 119 10.81 -11.69 15.10
CA PRO A 119 9.72 -11.58 16.07
C PRO A 119 8.36 -11.71 15.36
N ALA A 120 7.35 -12.24 16.07
CA ALA A 120 6.02 -12.51 15.50
C ALA A 120 5.35 -11.28 14.82
N ARG A 121 5.58 -10.07 15.35
CA ARG A 121 5.04 -8.82 14.77
C ARG A 121 5.56 -8.51 13.36
N LEU A 122 6.64 -9.16 12.93
CA LEU A 122 7.24 -9.01 11.60
C LEU A 122 6.88 -10.17 10.65
N LYS A 123 5.96 -11.04 11.08
CA LYS A 123 5.54 -12.26 10.39
C LYS A 123 4.02 -12.40 10.33
N THR A 124 3.28 -11.29 10.27
CA THR A 124 1.82 -11.36 10.28
C THR A 124 1.24 -11.78 8.93
N LEU A 125 1.96 -11.58 7.82
CA LEU A 125 1.53 -12.02 6.49
C LEU A 125 1.59 -13.55 6.31
N PRO A 126 2.69 -14.25 6.63
CA PRO A 126 2.70 -15.72 6.62
C PRO A 126 1.59 -16.29 7.52
N ARG A 127 1.37 -15.69 8.68
CA ARG A 127 0.28 -16.11 9.59
C ARG A 127 -1.11 -15.87 8.98
N ALA A 128 -1.32 -14.76 8.28
CA ALA A 128 -2.57 -14.48 7.59
C ALA A 128 -2.82 -15.46 6.44
N ALA A 129 -1.77 -15.87 5.70
CA ALA A 129 -1.87 -16.88 4.66
C ALA A 129 -2.37 -18.22 5.22
N GLU A 130 -1.81 -18.67 6.36
CA GLU A 130 -2.28 -19.88 7.05
C GLU A 130 -3.74 -19.79 7.50
N LEU A 131 -4.15 -18.66 8.07
CA LEU A 131 -5.50 -18.48 8.63
C LEU A 131 -6.58 -18.35 7.55
N SER A 132 -6.24 -17.71 6.43
CA SER A 132 -7.18 -17.46 5.33
C SER A 132 -7.18 -18.55 4.25
N GLY A 133 -6.16 -19.41 4.23
CA GLY A 133 -5.95 -20.36 3.14
C GLY A 133 -5.50 -19.72 1.83
N ARG A 134 -5.19 -18.42 1.82
CA ARG A 134 -4.67 -17.68 0.65
C ARG A 134 -3.16 -17.80 0.57
N SER A 135 -2.60 -17.65 -0.63
CA SER A 135 -1.14 -17.69 -0.78
C SER A 135 -0.48 -16.40 -0.27
N ALA A 136 0.77 -16.49 0.18
CA ALA A 136 1.51 -15.29 0.61
C ALA A 136 1.73 -14.29 -0.54
N ASP A 137 1.89 -14.75 -1.77
CA ASP A 137 2.05 -13.88 -2.94
C ASP A 137 0.77 -13.09 -3.27
N GLU A 138 -0.36 -13.77 -3.21
CA GLU A 138 -1.69 -13.16 -3.35
C GLU A 138 -1.93 -12.11 -2.27
N LEU A 139 -1.63 -12.41 -1.00
CA LEU A 139 -1.77 -11.43 0.09
C LEU A 139 -0.84 -10.21 -0.03
N ARG A 140 0.28 -10.33 -0.75
CA ARG A 140 1.17 -9.18 -1.02
C ARG A 140 0.63 -8.30 -2.13
N THR A 141 0.01 -8.89 -3.16
CA THR A 141 -0.27 -8.21 -4.43
C THR A 141 -1.74 -7.83 -4.62
N ASP A 142 -2.67 -8.53 -3.95
CA ASP A 142 -4.10 -8.23 -4.03
C ASP A 142 -4.46 -7.01 -3.18
N PRO A 143 -5.03 -5.95 -3.78
CA PRO A 143 -5.50 -4.80 -3.02
C PRO A 143 -6.81 -5.05 -2.23
N ALA A 144 -7.43 -6.24 -2.27
CA ALA A 144 -8.66 -6.55 -1.54
C ALA A 144 -8.76 -8.01 -1.00
#